data_AF-A0A227JD64-F1
#
_entry.id   AF-A0A227JD64-F1
#
_cell.length_a   1.000
_cell.length_b   1.000
_cell.length_c   1.000
_cell.angle_alpha   90.00
_cell.angle_beta   90.00
_cell.angle_gamma   90.00
#
_symmetry.space_group_name_H-M   'P 1'
#
loop_
_entity.id
_entity.type
_entity.pdbx_description
1 polymer ?
#
loop_
_entity_poly.entity_id
_entity_poly.type
_entity_poly.pdbx_seq_one_letter_code
_entity_poly.pdbx_strand_id
1 'polypeptide(L)'
;LAGRVFLGESQFHSLFKDQMGITPHQYVLGKRIDMARELIEQGHLSLGQIAEFTGFSSQSTFTHTFTRLQGLSPSQYKKQVG
;
A
#
# COMPACT_ATOMS: atom_id res chain seq x y z
N LEU A 1 -14.33 11.59 35.96
CA LEU A 1 -13.31 12.54 35.47
C LEU A 1 -11.99 11.78 35.36
N ALA A 2 -11.29 11.93 34.23
CA ALA A 2 -10.07 11.22 33.80
C ALA A 2 -10.29 9.72 33.44
N GLY A 3 -10.41 9.31 32.18
CA GLY A 3 -10.03 9.96 30.92
C GLY A 3 -8.81 9.30 30.33
N ARG A 4 -9.08 8.33 29.45
CA ARG A 4 -8.32 7.96 28.26
C ARG A 4 -7.08 7.05 28.42
N VAL A 5 -7.39 5.75 28.32
CA VAL A 5 -6.76 4.78 27.42
C VAL A 5 -5.22 4.73 27.45
N PHE A 6 -4.68 4.02 28.45
CA PHE A 6 -3.34 3.43 28.39
C PHE A 6 -3.37 2.02 27.78
N LEU A 7 -4.24 1.78 26.78
CA LEU A 7 -4.16 0.58 25.95
C LEU A 7 -3.16 0.88 24.83
N GLY A 8 -1.90 0.89 25.23
CA GLY A 8 -0.76 1.15 24.37
C GLY A 8 -0.78 0.25 23.14
N GLU A 9 -0.24 0.79 22.06
CA GLU A 9 0.03 0.26 20.72
C GLU A 9 0.07 -1.27 20.55
N SER A 10 0.50 -2.03 21.56
CA SER A 10 0.52 -3.49 21.63
C SER A 10 -0.84 -4.20 21.49
N GLN A 11 -1.96 -3.62 21.95
CA GLN A 11 -3.29 -4.25 21.75
C GLN A 11 -3.84 -4.03 20.34
N PHE A 12 -3.55 -2.90 19.71
CA PHE A 12 -3.96 -2.62 18.33
C PHE A 12 -3.27 -3.59 17.35
N HIS A 13 -2.00 -3.91 17.60
CA HIS A 13 -1.24 -4.90 16.81
C HIS A 13 -1.79 -6.32 16.90
N SER A 14 -2.34 -6.70 18.06
CA SER A 14 -2.83 -8.06 18.31
C SER A 14 -4.26 -8.25 17.79
N LEU A 15 -5.15 -7.27 18.00
CA LEU A 15 -6.52 -7.31 17.50
C LEU A 15 -6.60 -7.24 15.96
N PHE A 16 -5.70 -6.51 15.28
CA PHE A 16 -5.67 -6.48 13.81
C PHE A 16 -5.24 -7.81 13.20
N LYS A 17 -4.32 -8.52 13.85
CA LYS A 17 -3.80 -9.80 13.39
C LYS A 17 -4.82 -10.92 13.58
N ASP A 18 -5.61 -10.86 14.65
CA ASP A 18 -6.65 -11.83 14.99
C ASP A 18 -7.87 -11.73 14.05
N GLN A 19 -8.16 -10.54 13.51
CA GLN A 19 -9.30 -10.30 12.62
C GLN A 19 -8.98 -10.38 11.12
N MET A 20 -7.71 -10.19 10.71
CA MET A 20 -7.32 -10.08 9.28
C MET A 20 -6.15 -10.98 8.86
N GLY A 21 -5.41 -11.60 9.79
CA GLY A 21 -4.26 -12.47 9.47
C GLY A 21 -3.02 -11.77 8.87
N ILE A 22 -3.07 -10.44 8.69
CA ILE A 22 -2.00 -9.63 8.11
C ILE A 22 -1.55 -8.52 9.08
N THR A 23 -0.28 -8.13 9.01
CA THR A 23 0.24 -7.05 9.86
C THR A 23 -0.30 -5.68 9.42
N PRO A 24 -0.40 -4.68 10.30
CA PRO A 24 -0.83 -3.33 9.94
C PRO A 24 -0.05 -2.73 8.77
N HIS A 25 1.25 -3.04 8.70
CA HIS A 25 2.12 -2.65 7.59
C HIS A 25 1.69 -3.27 6.26
N GLN A 26 1.31 -4.55 6.23
CA GLN A 26 0.80 -5.21 5.03
C GLN A 26 -0.54 -4.64 4.56
N TYR A 27 -1.43 -4.30 5.51
CA TYR A 27 -2.69 -3.64 5.18
C TYR A 27 -2.48 -2.28 4.52
N VAL A 28 -1.60 -1.45 5.09
CA VAL A 28 -1.23 -0.15 4.51
C VAL A 28 -0.59 -0.31 3.13
N LEU A 29 0.28 -1.31 2.95
CA LEU A 29 0.86 -1.60 1.63
C LEU A 29 -0.21 -1.99 0.61
N GLY A 30 -1.19 -2.80 0.98
CA GLY A 30 -2.32 -3.15 0.11
C GLY A 30 -3.06 -1.90 -0.36
N LYS A 31 -3.42 -1.00 0.57
CA LYS A 31 -4.09 0.27 0.25
C LYS A 31 -3.26 1.18 -0.65
N ARG A 32 -1.94 1.23 -0.45
CA ARG A 32 -1.04 2.00 -1.33
C ARG A 32 -1.00 1.43 -2.74
N ILE A 33 -1.02 0.11 -2.89
CA ILE A 33 -1.07 -0.54 -4.20
C ILE A 33 -2.44 -0.35 -4.88
N ASP A 34 -3.55 -0.43 -4.14
CA ASP A 34 -4.88 -0.14 -4.69
C ASP A 34 -4.94 1.28 -5.28
N MET A 35 -4.47 2.27 -4.53
CA MET A 35 -4.36 3.66 -5.00
C MET A 35 -3.42 3.78 -6.20
N ALA A 36 -2.29 3.07 -6.20
CA ALA A 36 -1.37 3.08 -7.34
C ALA A 36 -2.03 2.55 -8.62
N ARG A 37 -2.90 1.53 -8.53
CA ARG A 37 -3.62 1.01 -9.69
C ARG A 37 -4.55 2.06 -10.29
N GLU A 38 -5.34 2.72 -9.46
CA GLU A 38 -6.23 3.81 -9.89
C GLU A 38 -5.44 4.93 -10.60
N LEU A 39 -4.28 5.31 -10.05
CA LEU A 39 -3.43 6.34 -10.66
C LEU A 39 -2.78 5.88 -11.97
N ILE A 40 -2.46 4.59 -12.11
CA ILE A 40 -1.96 4.02 -13.37
C ILE A 40 -3.06 4.00 -14.43
N GLU A 41 -4.28 3.60 -14.06
CA GLU A 41 -5.46 3.56 -14.93
C GLU A 41 -5.87 4.95 -15.42
N GLN A 42 -5.69 5.97 -14.58
CA GLN A 42 -5.87 7.36 -15.00
C GLN A 42 -4.84 7.81 -16.06
N GLY A 43 -3.67 7.17 -16.15
CA GLY A 43 -2.69 7.40 -17.21
C GLY A 43 -1.90 8.72 -17.14
N HIS A 44 -2.26 9.65 -16.25
CA HIS A 44 -1.66 11.00 -16.17
C HIS A 44 -0.28 11.06 -15.52
N LEU A 45 0.10 10.03 -14.73
CA LEU A 45 1.32 10.04 -13.93
C LEU A 45 2.36 9.03 -14.43
N SER A 46 3.63 9.37 -14.23
CA SER A 46 4.74 8.43 -14.36
C SER A 46 4.80 7.48 -13.16
N LEU A 47 5.43 6.31 -13.33
CA LEU A 47 5.58 5.34 -12.24
C LEU A 47 6.40 5.87 -11.07
N GLY A 48 7.35 6.77 -11.33
CA GLY A 48 8.11 7.47 -10.29
C GLY A 48 7.21 8.38 -9.46
N GLN A 49 6.38 9.20 -10.12
CA GLN A 49 5.40 10.05 -9.43
C GLN A 49 4.38 9.23 -8.63
N ILE A 50 3.88 8.12 -9.20
CA ILE A 50 2.95 7.23 -8.49
C ILE A 50 3.59 6.64 -7.23
N ALA A 51 4.87 6.25 -7.30
CA ALA A 51 5.60 5.76 -6.14
C ALA A 51 5.70 6.83 -5.03
N GLU A 52 6.01 8.08 -5.38
CA GLU A 52 6.04 9.20 -4.43
C GLU A 52 4.66 9.50 -3.85
N PHE A 53 3.62 9.59 -4.69
CA PHE A 53 2.24 9.87 -4.27
C PHE A 53 1.67 8.80 -3.34
N THR A 54 1.99 7.54 -3.61
CA THR A 54 1.58 6.41 -2.75
C THR A 54 2.53 6.19 -1.58
N GLY A 55 3.52 7.09 -1.41
CA GLY A 55 4.42 7.22 -0.27
C GLY A 55 5.46 6.10 -0.15
N PHE A 56 5.90 5.53 -1.27
CA PHE A 56 7.09 4.68 -1.32
C PHE A 56 8.36 5.54 -1.33
N SER A 57 9.40 5.03 -0.68
CA SER A 57 10.71 5.70 -0.63
C SER A 57 11.44 5.69 -1.98
N SER A 58 11.08 4.76 -2.88
CA SER A 58 11.65 4.70 -4.22
C SER A 58 10.72 3.97 -5.19
N GLN A 59 10.87 4.26 -6.48
CA GLN A 59 10.19 3.53 -7.55
C GLN A 59 10.54 2.03 -7.55
N SER A 60 11.75 1.65 -7.15
CA SER A 60 12.18 0.24 -7.07
C SER A 60 11.41 -0.52 -5.99
N THR A 61 11.26 0.07 -4.79
CA THR A 61 10.48 -0.51 -3.69
C THR A 61 9.01 -0.64 -4.06
N PHE A 62 8.45 0.39 -4.71
CA PHE A 62 7.12 0.37 -5.27
C PHE A 62 6.95 -0.78 -6.28
N THR A 63 7.85 -0.86 -7.27
CA THR A 63 7.80 -1.87 -8.35
C THR A 63 7.84 -3.29 -7.79
N HIS A 64 8.74 -3.55 -6.84
CA HIS A 64 8.83 -4.87 -6.19
C HIS A 64 7.55 -5.21 -5.42
N THR A 65 7.01 -4.25 -4.66
CA THR A 65 5.80 -4.46 -3.87
C THR A 65 4.55 -4.62 -4.74
N PHE A 66 4.42 -3.80 -5.78
CA PHE A 66 3.34 -3.88 -6.76
C PHE A 66 3.37 -5.23 -7.49
N THR A 67 4.53 -5.64 -8.00
CA THR A 67 4.68 -6.95 -8.67
C THR A 67 4.32 -8.10 -7.74
N ARG A 68 4.74 -8.03 -6.47
CA ARG A 68 4.43 -9.08 -5.47
C ARG A 68 2.93 -9.17 -5.17
N LEU A 69 2.20 -8.06 -5.17
CA LEU A 69 0.78 -8.01 -4.82
C LEU A 69 -0.16 -8.17 -6.02
N GLN A 70 0.24 -7.71 -7.21
CA GLN A 70 -0.57 -7.75 -8.44
C GLN A 70 -0.13 -8.86 -9.42
N GLY A 71 1.01 -9.51 -9.18
CA GLY A 71 1.55 -10.57 -10.03
C GLY A 71 2.29 -10.09 -11.29
N LEU A 72 2.30 -8.78 -11.56
CA LEU A 72 2.88 -8.16 -12.74
C LEU A 72 3.44 -6.78 -12.41
N SER A 73 4.45 -6.33 -13.16
CA SER A 73 5.10 -5.05 -12.87
C SER A 73 4.17 -3.87 -13.19
N PRO A 74 4.27 -2.74 -12.47
CA PRO A 74 3.46 -1.55 -12.75
C PRO A 74 3.65 -1.02 -14.19
N SER A 75 4.82 -1.21 -14.80
CA SER A 75 5.05 -0.91 -16.22
C SER A 75 4.25 -1.82 -17.15
N GLN A 76 4.12 -3.11 -16.83
CA GLN A 76 3.29 -4.04 -17.59
C GLN A 76 1.81 -3.75 -17.37
N TYR A 77 1.39 -3.46 -16.13
CA TYR A 77 0.02 -3.05 -15.83
C TYR A 77 -0.36 -1.83 -16.65
N LYS A 78 0.48 -0.78 -16.65
CA LYS A 78 0.25 0.46 -17.41
C LYS A 78 0.06 0.21 -18.90
N LYS A 79 0.76 -0.78 -19.48
CA LYS A 79 0.59 -1.18 -20.89
C LYS A 79 -0.68 -1.99 -21.16
N GLN A 80 -1.30 -2.58 -20.14
CA GLN A 80 -2.55 -3.33 -20.28
C GLN A 80 -3.78 -2.43 -20.14
N VAL A 81 -3.71 -1.41 -19.28
CA VAL A 81 -4.83 -0.48 -19.03
C VAL A 81 -4.78 0.80 -19.88
N GLY A 82 -3.61 1.19 -20.38
CA GLY A 82 -3.46 2.30 -21.33
C GLY A 82 -3.42 1.81 -22.77
#